data_AF-A0AAJ1XC63-F1
#
_entry.id   AF-A0AAJ1XC63-F1
#
_cell.length_a   1.000
_cell.length_b   1.000
_cell.length_c   1.000
_cell.angle_alpha   90.00
_cell.angle_beta   90.00
_cell.angle_gamma   90.00
#
_symmetry.space_group_name_H-M   'P 1'
#
loop_
_entity.id
_entity.type
_entity.pdbx_description
1 polymer ?
#
loop_
_entity_poly.entity_id
_entity_poly.type
_entity_poly.pdbx_seq_one_letter_code
_entity_poly.pdbx_strand_id
1 'polypeptide(L)'
;MIDFSNPARLYDLLTFCVDTNTAVVIATTGLSEEQEIRIKDVSKKIPVFKSSNTSLGINLVLDLVRKSTNILNEAFDIEIIEKHHNKKIDAPSGTAYMIAQAINEEMSNEMVYNYGREGKNSKRNKNEIGIHAVRGGSIVGEHTVIFAGMDEIIEIKHTALSKGVFARGAIKAA
;
A
#
# COMPACT_ATOMS: atom_id res chain seq x y z
N MET A 1 -13.30 -12.87 13.02
CA MET A 1 -13.93 -11.87 12.14
C MET A 1 -12.93 -11.43 11.09
N ILE A 2 -13.30 -11.35 9.81
CA ILE A 2 -12.45 -10.79 8.74
C ILE A 2 -13.20 -9.62 8.11
N ASP A 3 -12.64 -8.42 8.19
CA ASP A 3 -13.30 -7.17 7.79
C ASP A 3 -12.62 -6.52 6.57
N PHE A 4 -13.34 -6.48 5.45
CA PHE A 4 -13.02 -5.72 4.23
C PHE A 4 -14.18 -4.77 3.88
N SER A 5 -14.73 -4.07 4.88
CA SER A 5 -15.92 -3.25 4.71
C SER A 5 -15.59 -1.77 4.53
N ASN A 6 -16.13 -0.92 5.41
CA ASN A 6 -16.04 0.52 5.34
C ASN A 6 -15.75 1.07 6.76
N PRO A 7 -14.95 2.15 6.88
CA PRO A 7 -14.66 2.80 8.16
C PRO A 7 -15.89 3.05 9.05
N ALA A 8 -17.04 3.40 8.47
CA ALA A 8 -18.28 3.67 9.18
C ALA A 8 -18.83 2.47 9.99
N ARG A 9 -18.41 1.23 9.67
CA ARG A 9 -18.84 0.00 10.37
C ARG A 9 -17.86 -0.49 11.42
N LEU A 10 -16.68 0.13 11.51
CA LEU A 10 -15.61 -0.36 12.37
C LEU A 10 -16.02 -0.39 13.85
N TYR A 11 -16.75 0.62 14.33
CA TYR A 11 -17.05 0.73 15.75
C TYR A 11 -17.98 -0.39 16.25
N ASP A 12 -19.06 -0.65 15.51
CA ASP A 12 -20.02 -1.72 15.80
C ASP A 12 -19.33 -3.09 15.70
N LEU A 13 -18.50 -3.28 14.67
CA LEU A 13 -17.77 -4.53 14.45
C LEU A 13 -16.77 -4.81 15.59
N LEU A 14 -16.01 -3.81 16.00
CA LEU A 14 -15.05 -3.95 17.11
C LEU A 14 -15.76 -4.21 18.44
N THR A 15 -16.89 -3.55 18.68
CA THR A 15 -17.71 -3.77 19.89
C THR A 15 -18.18 -5.22 19.95
N PHE A 16 -18.76 -5.73 18.85
CA PHE A 16 -19.16 -7.13 18.75
C PHE A 16 -17.99 -8.10 18.98
N CYS A 17 -16.82 -7.83 18.40
CA CYS A 17 -15.65 -8.69 18.56
C CYS A 17 -15.15 -8.72 20.01
N VAL A 18 -15.18 -7.57 20.71
CA VAL A 18 -14.82 -7.50 22.14
C VAL A 18 -15.82 -8.26 23.01
N ASP A 19 -17.12 -8.03 22.81
CA ASP A 19 -18.19 -8.65 23.62
C ASP A 19 -18.22 -10.18 23.47
N THR A 20 -17.83 -10.69 22.31
CA THR A 20 -17.79 -12.13 22.01
C THR A 20 -16.41 -12.76 22.14
N ASN A 21 -15.39 -11.98 22.51
CA ASN A 21 -13.99 -12.39 22.55
C ASN A 21 -13.49 -13.00 21.21
N THR A 22 -13.99 -12.48 20.08
CA THR A 22 -13.67 -12.95 18.73
C THR A 22 -12.46 -12.19 18.17
N ALA A 23 -11.41 -12.91 17.77
CA ALA A 23 -10.27 -12.30 17.07
C ALA A 23 -10.68 -11.64 15.74
N VAL A 24 -10.00 -10.55 15.36
CA VAL A 24 -10.37 -9.76 14.17
C VAL A 24 -9.18 -9.48 13.25
N VAL A 25 -9.38 -9.76 11.95
CA VAL A 25 -8.52 -9.34 10.84
C VAL A 25 -9.16 -8.10 10.19
N ILE A 26 -8.49 -6.95 10.24
CA ILE A 26 -8.98 -5.67 9.72
C ILE A 26 -8.17 -5.31 8.48
N ALA A 27 -8.84 -5.28 7.33
CA ALA A 27 -8.29 -4.84 6.05
C ALA A 27 -8.99 -3.60 5.47
N THR A 28 -9.90 -3.00 6.23
CA THR A 28 -10.56 -1.74 5.92
C THR A 28 -9.53 -0.59 5.87
N THR A 29 -9.48 0.12 4.74
CA THR A 29 -8.58 1.27 4.50
C THR A 29 -9.28 2.62 4.73
N GLY A 30 -8.52 3.70 4.89
CA GLY A 30 -9.07 5.06 5.03
C GLY A 30 -9.66 5.34 6.41
N LEU A 31 -9.07 4.77 7.46
CA LEU A 31 -9.50 4.96 8.84
C LEU A 31 -9.05 6.33 9.37
N SER A 32 -9.88 6.95 10.20
CA SER A 32 -9.51 8.16 10.93
C SER A 32 -8.52 7.87 12.05
N GLU A 33 -7.79 8.88 12.53
CA GLU A 33 -6.89 8.73 13.67
C GLU A 33 -7.60 8.21 14.93
N GLU A 34 -8.83 8.66 15.17
CA GLU A 34 -9.68 8.16 16.26
C GLU A 34 -9.97 6.66 16.12
N GLN A 35 -10.25 6.20 14.89
CA GLN A 35 -10.48 4.79 14.60
C GLN A 35 -9.21 3.96 14.78
N GLU A 36 -8.05 4.51 14.43
CA GLU A 36 -6.75 3.87 14.68
C GLU A 36 -6.46 3.70 16.18
N ILE A 37 -6.74 4.73 16.99
CA ILE A 37 -6.62 4.67 18.45
C ILE A 37 -7.56 3.59 18.99
N ARG A 38 -8.81 3.54 18.52
CA ARG A 38 -9.78 2.53 18.94
C ARG A 38 -9.30 1.11 18.63
N ILE A 39 -8.71 0.86 17.46
CA ILE A 39 -8.12 -0.44 17.11
C ILE A 39 -7.01 -0.81 18.10
N LYS A 40 -6.11 0.12 18.43
CA LYS A 40 -5.03 -0.09 19.41
C LYS A 40 -5.55 -0.38 20.81
N ASP A 41 -6.68 0.21 21.21
CA ASP A 41 -7.30 -0.09 22.50
C ASP A 41 -7.97 -1.46 22.53
N VAL A 42 -8.62 -1.86 21.43
CA VAL A 42 -9.22 -3.19 21.30
C VAL A 42 -8.15 -4.28 21.24
N SER A 43 -7.00 -4.03 20.62
CA SER A 43 -5.91 -5.01 20.54
C SER A 43 -5.28 -5.36 21.90
N LYS A 44 -5.54 -4.56 22.95
CA LYS A 44 -5.16 -4.88 24.33
C LYS A 44 -6.07 -5.94 24.96
N LYS A 45 -7.25 -6.19 24.38
CA LYS A 45 -8.30 -7.08 24.92
C LYS A 45 -8.44 -8.36 24.10
N ILE A 46 -8.39 -8.26 22.78
CA ILE A 46 -8.54 -9.38 21.85
C ILE A 46 -7.40 -9.39 20.82
N PRO A 47 -7.09 -10.55 20.19
CA PRO A 47 -6.17 -10.58 19.06
C PRO A 47 -6.71 -9.75 17.89
N VAL A 48 -5.89 -8.82 17.41
CA VAL A 48 -6.18 -7.97 16.26
C VAL A 48 -5.04 -8.06 15.27
N PHE A 49 -5.33 -8.46 14.04
CA PHE A 49 -4.42 -8.34 12.92
C PHE A 49 -4.94 -7.24 11.99
N LYS A 50 -4.14 -6.21 11.74
CA LYS A 50 -4.52 -5.13 10.82
C LYS A 50 -3.52 -5.06 9.67
N SER A 51 -4.02 -5.08 8.44
CA SER A 51 -3.20 -4.81 7.27
C SER A 51 -4.02 -4.17 6.17
N SER A 52 -3.55 -3.04 5.64
CA SER A 52 -4.13 -2.35 4.48
C SER A 52 -3.98 -3.15 3.17
N ASN A 53 -3.17 -4.22 3.16
CA ASN A 53 -3.11 -5.19 2.06
C ASN A 53 -2.69 -6.57 2.57
N THR A 54 -3.62 -7.53 2.52
CA THR A 54 -3.38 -8.89 3.02
C THR A 54 -2.60 -9.79 2.05
N SER A 55 -2.27 -9.34 0.83
CA SER A 55 -1.45 -10.12 -0.10
C SER A 55 -0.04 -10.33 0.47
N LEU A 56 0.37 -11.58 0.65
CA LEU A 56 1.74 -11.92 1.04
C LEU A 56 2.77 -11.34 0.05
N GLY A 57 2.46 -11.37 -1.24
CA GLY A 57 3.34 -10.84 -2.29
C GLY A 57 3.54 -9.33 -2.18
N ILE A 58 2.49 -8.57 -1.83
CA ILE A 58 2.62 -7.12 -1.61
C ILE A 58 3.43 -6.83 -0.35
N ASN A 59 3.23 -7.59 0.74
CA ASN A 59 4.04 -7.40 1.94
C ASN A 59 5.54 -7.68 1.67
N LEU A 60 5.86 -8.73 0.90
CA LEU A 60 7.23 -8.96 0.45
C LEU A 60 7.77 -7.80 -0.40
N VAL A 61 6.97 -7.24 -1.32
CA VAL A 61 7.37 -6.05 -2.10
C VAL A 61 7.69 -4.89 -1.16
N LEU A 62 6.88 -4.63 -0.13
CA LEU A 62 7.17 -3.55 0.83
C LEU A 62 8.52 -3.75 1.53
N ASP A 63 8.81 -4.97 1.98
CA ASP A 63 10.10 -5.28 2.63
C ASP A 63 11.28 -5.11 1.69
N LEU A 64 11.16 -5.62 0.45
CA LEU A 64 12.20 -5.49 -0.57
C LEU A 64 12.44 -4.03 -0.97
N VAL A 65 11.36 -3.26 -1.13
CA VAL A 65 11.42 -1.85 -1.50
C VAL A 65 12.07 -1.04 -0.38
N ARG A 66 11.68 -1.22 0.89
CA ARG A 66 12.34 -0.55 2.03
C ARG A 66 13.83 -0.85 2.08
N LYS A 67 14.20 -2.12 1.91
CA LYS A 67 15.60 -2.54 1.90
C LYS A 67 16.37 -1.92 0.72
N SER A 68 15.75 -1.90 -0.46
CA SER A 68 16.37 -1.33 -1.66
C SER A 68 16.53 0.18 -1.54
N THR A 69 15.51 0.89 -1.03
CA THR A 69 15.59 2.34 -0.77
C THR A 69 16.76 2.67 0.14
N ASN A 70 16.93 1.97 1.26
CA ASN A 70 18.05 2.21 2.18
C ASN A 70 19.44 2.03 1.53
N ILE A 71 19.55 1.17 0.52
CA ILE A 71 20.82 0.89 -0.18
C ILE A 71 21.04 1.87 -1.35
N LEU A 72 19.97 2.29 -2.02
CA LEU A 72 20.02 2.99 -3.31
C LEU A 72 19.66 4.48 -3.24
N ASN A 73 19.22 4.98 -2.08
CA ASN A 73 18.68 6.33 -1.84
C ASN A 73 19.47 7.51 -2.42
N GLU A 74 20.81 7.44 -2.47
CA GLU A 74 21.64 8.54 -2.96
C GLU A 74 21.91 8.50 -4.47
N ALA A 75 21.80 7.33 -5.09
CA ALA A 75 22.26 7.08 -6.46
C ALA A 75 21.13 6.81 -7.45
N PHE A 76 19.92 6.49 -6.99
CA PHE A 76 18.82 6.07 -7.83
C PHE A 76 17.60 6.97 -7.69
N ASP A 77 17.05 7.38 -8.83
CA ASP A 77 15.71 7.95 -8.91
C ASP A 77 14.67 6.85 -8.65
N ILE A 78 13.59 7.17 -7.95
CA ILE A 78 12.53 6.21 -7.60
C ILE A 78 11.22 6.57 -8.30
N GLU A 79 10.67 5.63 -9.06
CA GLU A 79 9.38 5.77 -9.74
C GLU A 79 8.47 4.57 -9.42
N ILE A 80 7.16 4.81 -9.41
CA ILE A 80 6.14 3.79 -9.17
C ILE A 80 5.18 3.80 -10.34
N ILE A 81 4.94 2.63 -10.94
CA ILE A 81 3.93 2.44 -11.96
C ILE A 81 2.91 1.44 -11.44
N GLU A 82 1.64 1.83 -11.45
CA GLU A 82 0.52 0.93 -11.14
C GLU A 82 -0.42 0.79 -12.34
N LYS A 83 -0.98 -0.41 -12.51
CA LYS A 83 -1.93 -0.71 -13.59
C LYS A 83 -3.15 -1.43 -13.03
N HIS A 84 -4.34 -0.96 -13.39
CA HIS A 84 -5.62 -1.55 -13.00
C HIS A 84 -6.64 -1.48 -14.13
N HIS A 85 -7.75 -2.18 -13.95
CA HIS A 85 -8.88 -2.20 -14.87
C HIS A 85 -9.49 -0.81 -15.07
N ASN A 86 -10.20 -0.64 -16.19
CA ASN A 86 -10.83 0.65 -16.56
C ASN A 86 -11.94 1.11 -15.60
N LYS A 87 -12.48 0.22 -14.75
CA LYS A 87 -13.50 0.56 -13.75
C LYS A 87 -12.95 1.12 -12.42
N LYS A 88 -11.62 1.20 -12.26
CA LYS A 88 -11.02 1.66 -11.00
C LYS A 88 -11.04 3.18 -10.97
N ILE A 89 -11.67 3.75 -9.94
CA ILE A 89 -11.97 5.18 -9.84
C ILE A 89 -10.80 5.95 -9.22
N ASP A 90 -10.23 5.42 -8.13
CA ASP A 90 -9.12 6.05 -7.41
C ASP A 90 -7.81 5.94 -8.19
N ALA A 91 -7.00 7.00 -8.14
CA ALA A 91 -5.64 7.05 -8.69
C ALA A 91 -4.76 8.01 -7.85
N PRO A 92 -3.54 7.61 -7.46
CA PRO A 92 -3.00 6.25 -7.58
C PRO A 92 -3.76 5.26 -6.70
N SER A 93 -3.61 3.96 -6.98
CA SER A 93 -4.20 2.92 -6.12
C SER A 93 -3.68 2.99 -4.67
N GLY A 94 -4.49 2.59 -3.69
CA GLY A 94 -4.06 2.56 -2.28
C GLY A 94 -2.80 1.72 -2.01
N THR A 95 -2.56 0.66 -2.80
CA THR A 95 -1.30 -0.11 -2.71
C THR A 95 -0.11 0.65 -3.27
N ALA A 96 -0.27 1.42 -4.35
CA ALA A 96 0.81 2.28 -4.85
C ALA A 96 1.14 3.40 -3.86
N TYR A 97 0.13 3.99 -3.22
CA TYR A 97 0.34 4.97 -2.15
C TYR A 97 1.06 4.36 -0.94
N MET A 98 0.66 3.14 -0.53
CA MET A 98 1.34 2.40 0.54
C MET A 98 2.81 2.14 0.23
N ILE A 99 3.13 1.74 -1.00
CA ILE A 99 4.50 1.54 -1.46
C ILE A 99 5.28 2.87 -1.41
N ALA A 100 4.69 3.96 -1.94
CA ALA A 100 5.31 5.29 -1.92
C ALA A 100 5.60 5.77 -0.49
N GLN A 101 4.65 5.56 0.42
CA GLN A 101 4.82 5.89 1.83
C GLN A 101 5.92 5.06 2.48
N ALA A 102 5.97 3.75 2.23
CA ALA A 102 7.04 2.91 2.77
C ALA A 102 8.43 3.34 2.28
N ILE A 103 8.55 3.83 1.04
CA ILE A 103 9.80 4.42 0.53
C ILE A 103 10.10 5.72 1.26
N ASN A 104 9.11 6.60 1.40
CA ASN A 104 9.30 7.92 1.99
C ASN A 104 9.67 7.84 3.48
N GLU A 105 9.12 6.86 4.21
CA GLU A 105 9.48 6.57 5.60
C GLU A 105 10.99 6.29 5.76
N GLU A 106 11.60 5.56 4.83
CA GLU A 106 13.06 5.31 4.80
C GLU A 106 13.87 6.55 4.36
N MET A 107 13.21 7.55 3.77
CA MET A 107 13.79 8.81 3.30
C MET A 107 13.44 9.97 4.23
N SER A 108 13.27 9.70 5.53
CA SER A 108 12.94 10.69 6.55
C SER A 108 11.65 11.50 6.28
N ASN A 109 10.76 10.97 5.44
CA ASN A 109 9.54 11.63 4.95
C ASN A 109 9.77 12.94 4.18
N GLU A 110 10.95 13.12 3.57
CA GLU A 110 11.30 14.33 2.82
C GLU A 110 10.96 14.28 1.32
N MET A 111 10.54 13.12 0.81
CA MET A 111 10.23 12.95 -0.61
C MET A 111 8.87 13.52 -0.96
N VAL A 112 8.80 14.19 -2.11
CA VAL A 112 7.57 14.77 -2.67
C VAL A 112 7.00 13.86 -3.74
N TYR A 113 5.71 13.51 -3.62
CA TYR A 113 5.03 12.69 -4.61
C TYR A 113 4.65 13.49 -5.85
N ASN A 114 4.91 12.94 -7.03
CA ASN A 114 4.58 13.56 -8.30
C ASN A 114 3.73 12.63 -9.18
N TYR A 115 2.53 13.09 -9.58
CA TYR A 115 1.53 12.26 -10.28
C TYR A 115 1.52 12.42 -11.81
N GLY A 116 2.61 12.96 -12.37
CA GLY A 116 2.74 13.18 -13.80
C GLY A 116 3.77 14.27 -14.11
N ARG A 117 4.23 14.32 -15.36
CA ARG A 117 5.23 15.31 -15.80
C ARG A 117 4.72 16.29 -16.85
N GLU A 118 3.50 16.09 -17.37
CA GLU A 118 2.90 17.04 -18.31
C GLU A 118 2.78 18.43 -17.67
N GLY A 119 3.14 19.47 -18.42
CA GLY A 119 3.16 20.85 -17.95
C GLY A 119 4.35 21.23 -17.05
N LYS A 120 5.24 20.30 -16.70
CA LYS A 120 6.45 20.61 -15.92
C LYS A 120 7.64 20.94 -16.82
N ASN A 121 8.04 22.22 -16.82
CA ASN A 121 9.24 22.70 -17.53
C ASN A 121 10.50 22.69 -16.63
N SER A 122 10.66 21.68 -15.78
CA SER A 122 11.81 21.55 -14.89
C SER A 122 12.43 20.16 -14.98
N LYS A 123 13.73 20.09 -14.68
CA LYS A 123 14.40 18.82 -14.39
C LYS A 123 13.72 18.14 -13.19
N ARG A 124 13.86 16.82 -13.08
CA ARG A 124 13.44 16.03 -11.92
C ARG A 124 14.18 16.53 -10.68
N ASN A 125 13.46 16.67 -9.57
CA ASN A 125 14.10 16.95 -8.28
C ASN A 125 14.61 15.65 -7.65
N LYS A 126 15.72 15.70 -6.91
CA LYS A 126 16.25 14.52 -6.21
C LYS A 126 15.24 13.96 -5.21
N ASN A 127 14.54 14.84 -4.49
CA ASN A 127 13.56 14.47 -3.46
C ASN A 127 12.16 14.27 -4.06
N GLU A 128 12.07 13.54 -5.17
CA GLU A 128 10.82 13.28 -5.89
C GLU A 128 10.58 11.76 -5.96
N ILE A 129 9.33 11.32 -5.80
CA ILE A 129 8.87 9.98 -6.18
C ILE A 129 7.77 10.15 -7.21
N GLY A 130 8.03 9.75 -8.46
CA GLY A 130 7.01 9.74 -9.49
C GLY A 130 6.05 8.58 -9.32
N ILE A 131 4.75 8.82 -9.46
CA ILE A 131 3.69 7.81 -9.32
C ILE A 131 2.75 7.89 -10.52
N HIS A 132 2.73 6.83 -11.32
CA HIS A 132 2.00 6.76 -12.58
C HIS A 132 0.90 5.71 -12.52
N ALA A 133 -0.31 6.09 -12.92
CA ALA A 133 -1.48 5.23 -12.89
C ALA A 133 -1.97 4.89 -14.32
N VAL A 134 -2.04 3.60 -14.64
CA VAL A 134 -2.57 3.09 -15.90
C VAL A 134 -3.94 2.45 -15.66
N ARG A 135 -4.92 2.78 -16.51
CA ARG A 135 -6.27 2.22 -16.47
C ARG A 135 -6.58 1.55 -17.80
N GLY A 136 -6.87 0.25 -17.80
CA GLY A 136 -7.13 -0.47 -19.04
C GLY A 136 -7.72 -1.87 -18.84
N GLY A 137 -8.70 -2.22 -19.67
CA GLY A 137 -9.29 -3.55 -19.74
C GLY A 137 -9.73 -4.09 -18.37
N SER A 138 -9.34 -5.33 -18.07
CA SER A 138 -9.68 -6.10 -16.88
C SER A 138 -8.48 -6.37 -15.94
N ILE A 139 -7.41 -5.57 -16.05
CA ILE A 139 -6.20 -5.73 -15.23
C ILE A 139 -6.56 -5.72 -13.75
N VAL A 140 -6.26 -6.82 -13.03
CA VAL A 140 -6.63 -6.94 -11.61
C VAL A 140 -5.82 -5.98 -10.75
N GLY A 141 -4.52 -5.92 -10.98
CA GLY A 141 -3.59 -5.02 -10.30
C GLY A 141 -2.15 -5.40 -10.61
N GLU A 142 -1.36 -4.43 -11.02
CA GLU A 142 0.10 -4.55 -11.18
C GLU A 142 0.76 -3.33 -10.54
N HIS A 143 1.88 -3.56 -9.85
CA HIS A 143 2.67 -2.54 -9.19
C HIS A 143 4.14 -2.80 -9.46
N THR A 144 4.81 -1.83 -10.06
CA THR A 144 6.26 -1.84 -10.28
C THR A 144 6.88 -0.65 -9.56
N VAL A 145 7.91 -0.90 -8.76
CA VAL A 145 8.83 0.13 -8.25
C VAL A 145 10.09 0.05 -9.08
N ILE A 146 10.49 1.18 -9.64
CA ILE A 146 11.68 1.34 -10.47
C ILE A 146 12.68 2.15 -9.67
N PHE A 147 13.87 1.60 -9.49
CA PHE A 147 15.06 2.34 -9.08
C PHE A 147 15.90 2.54 -10.32
N ALA A 148 16.05 3.78 -10.79
CA ALA A 148 16.81 4.13 -11.98
C ALA A 148 18.10 4.90 -11.61
N GLY A 149 19.25 4.27 -11.83
CA GLY A 149 20.58 4.83 -11.55
C GLY A 149 21.31 5.23 -12.83
N MET A 150 22.60 5.54 -12.70
CA MET A 150 23.46 5.77 -13.86
C MET A 150 23.74 4.42 -14.55
N ASP A 151 23.28 4.28 -15.79
CA ASP A 151 23.51 3.10 -16.65
C ASP A 151 22.90 1.76 -16.16
N GLU A 152 22.07 1.78 -15.11
CA GLU A 152 21.38 0.58 -14.61
C GLU A 152 19.99 0.88 -14.03
N ILE A 153 19.12 -0.14 -14.07
CA ILE A 153 17.75 -0.06 -13.57
C ILE A 153 17.42 -1.35 -12.83
N ILE A 154 16.79 -1.21 -11.66
CA ILE A 154 16.25 -2.30 -10.86
C ILE A 154 14.74 -2.13 -10.76
N GLU A 155 13.99 -3.18 -11.08
CA GLU A 155 12.54 -3.20 -10.97
C GLU A 155 12.06 -4.25 -9.96
N ILE A 156 11.24 -3.82 -9.01
CA ILE A 156 10.51 -4.72 -8.11
C ILE A 156 9.05 -4.70 -8.53
N LYS A 157 8.56 -5.84 -9.02
CA LYS A 157 7.24 -5.95 -9.64
C LYS A 157 6.38 -7.00 -8.97
N HIS A 158 5.12 -6.65 -8.72
CA HIS A 158 4.07 -7.58 -8.33
C HIS A 158 2.87 -7.49 -9.28
N THR A 159 2.40 -8.64 -9.76
CA THR A 159 1.20 -8.77 -10.59
C THR A 159 0.19 -9.67 -9.90
N ALA A 160 -0.99 -9.13 -9.59
CA ALA A 160 -2.13 -9.91 -9.11
C ALA A 160 -2.87 -10.52 -10.31
N LEU A 161 -3.01 -11.84 -10.34
CA LEU A 161 -3.80 -12.53 -11.39
C LEU A 161 -5.28 -12.67 -11.03
N SER A 162 -5.62 -12.52 -9.75
CA SER A 162 -7.01 -12.52 -9.27
C SER A 162 -7.10 -11.85 -7.91
N LYS A 163 -8.30 -11.39 -7.53
CA LYS A 163 -8.58 -10.87 -6.18
C LYS A 163 -8.44 -11.96 -5.09
N GLY A 164 -8.34 -13.23 -5.47
CA GLY A 164 -8.16 -14.34 -4.54
C GLY A 164 -6.87 -14.25 -3.71
N VAL A 165 -5.85 -13.50 -4.16
CA VAL A 165 -4.61 -13.30 -3.37
C VAL A 165 -4.87 -12.58 -2.05
N PHE A 166 -5.79 -11.60 -2.03
CA PHE A 166 -6.13 -10.84 -0.83
C PHE A 166 -6.97 -11.68 0.14
N ALA A 167 -7.95 -12.43 -0.39
CA ALA A 167 -8.77 -13.32 0.40
C ALA A 167 -7.94 -14.43 1.07
N ARG A 168 -7.05 -15.10 0.32
CA ARG A 168 -6.14 -16.11 0.88
C ARG A 168 -5.23 -15.56 1.95
N GLY A 169 -4.73 -14.34 1.77
CA GLY A 169 -3.92 -13.66 2.76
C GLY A 169 -4.67 -13.38 4.06
N ALA A 170 -5.92 -12.93 3.96
CA ALA A 170 -6.77 -12.70 5.13
C ALA A 170 -7.12 -13.99 5.87
N ILE A 171 -7.41 -15.07 5.13
CA ILE A 171 -7.65 -16.40 5.71
C ILE A 171 -6.40 -16.91 6.41
N LYS A 172 -5.19 -16.67 5.85
CA LYS A 172 -3.93 -17.07 6.50
C LYS A 172 -3.63 -16.26 7.77
N ALA A 173 -4.12 -15.02 7.85
CA ALA A 173 -3.97 -14.17 9.02
C ALA A 173 -4.97 -14.49 10.15
N ALA A 174 -6.10 -15.11 9.81
CA ALA A 174 -7.14 -15.54 10.74
C ALA A 174 -6.82 -16.91 11.35
#